data_AF-A0A2N8M707-F1
#
_entry.id   AF-A0A2N8M707-F1
#
_cell.length_a   1.000
_cell.length_b   1.000
_cell.length_c   1.000
_cell.angle_alpha   90.00
_cell.angle_beta   90.00
_cell.angle_gamma   90.00
#
_symmetry.space_group_name_H-M   'P 1'
#
loop_
_entity.id
_entity.type
_entity.pdbx_description
1 polymer ?
#
loop_
_entity_poly.entity_id
_entity_poly.type
_entity_poly.pdbx_seq_one_letter_code
_entity_poly.pdbx_strand_id
1 'polypeptide(L)'
;MPDVDYILGHSPAEIRRLKLQAGFLKPITERLLREAGIAPGMRVLDLGCGAGDVALLAADMVGPNGAVVGIDRNGDALSAACSRARGAGHANVEFREG
;
A
#
# COMPACT_ATOMS: atom_id res chain seq x y z
N MET A 1 1.11 -28.12 2.18
CA MET A 1 1.12 -27.76 0.75
C MET A 1 2.50 -27.23 0.41
N PRO A 2 3.07 -27.51 -0.77
CA PRO A 2 4.40 -27.01 -1.08
C PRO A 2 4.34 -25.49 -1.20
N ASP A 3 5.30 -24.80 -0.58
CA ASP A 3 5.51 -23.36 -0.70
C ASP A 3 5.70 -23.02 -2.18
N VAL A 4 4.67 -22.41 -2.78
CA VAL A 4 4.79 -21.85 -4.12
C VAL A 4 5.53 -20.54 -3.96
N ASP A 5 6.86 -20.64 -4.08
CA ASP A 5 7.77 -19.49 -4.10
C ASP A 5 7.23 -18.45 -5.08
N TYR A 6 6.99 -17.23 -4.59
CA TYR A 6 6.34 -16.19 -5.38
C TYR A 6 7.21 -15.88 -6.59
N ILE A 7 6.67 -16.02 -7.80
CA ILE A 7 7.44 -15.87 -9.05
C ILE A 7 8.12 -14.49 -9.18
N LEU A 8 7.58 -13.46 -8.52
CA LEU A 8 8.14 -12.11 -8.53
C LEU A 8 9.15 -11.86 -7.38
N GLY A 9 9.32 -12.81 -6.47
CA GLY A 9 10.30 -12.77 -5.38
C GLY A 9 9.99 -11.75 -4.28
N HIS A 10 10.84 -11.75 -3.24
CA HIS A 10 10.72 -10.89 -2.06
C HIS A 10 12.02 -10.13 -1.72
N SER A 11 12.96 -10.08 -2.67
CA SER A 11 14.27 -9.48 -2.41
C SER A 11 14.21 -7.96 -2.17
N PRO A 12 15.17 -7.36 -1.44
CA PRO A 12 15.28 -5.91 -1.31
C PRO A 12 15.41 -5.17 -2.66
N ALA A 13 15.94 -5.83 -3.69
CA ALA A 13 15.99 -5.29 -5.05
C ALA A 13 14.59 -5.21 -5.68
N GLU A 14 13.75 -6.21 -5.43
CA GLU A 14 12.37 -6.26 -5.88
C GLU A 14 11.52 -5.17 -5.22
N ILE A 15 11.64 -4.98 -3.90
CA ILE A 15 10.96 -3.89 -3.18
C ILE A 15 11.37 -2.52 -3.74
N ARG A 16 12.65 -2.33 -4.12
CA ARG A 16 13.11 -1.10 -4.78
C ARG A 16 12.51 -0.92 -6.17
N ARG A 17 12.47 -1.99 -6.99
CA ARG A 17 11.87 -1.96 -8.33
C ARG A 17 10.40 -1.55 -8.26
N LEU A 18 9.63 -2.18 -7.38
CA LEU A 18 8.20 -1.89 -7.22
C LEU A 18 7.96 -0.45 -6.77
N LYS A 19 8.79 0.08 -5.86
CA LYS A 19 8.72 1.50 -5.45
C LYS A 19 8.96 2.47 -6.60
N LEU A 20 9.94 2.20 -7.46
CA LEU A 20 10.22 3.02 -8.64
C LEU A 20 9.04 3.00 -9.62
N GLN A 21 8.47 1.82 -9.86
CA GLN A 21 7.29 1.65 -10.70
C GLN A 21 6.07 2.38 -10.13
N ALA A 22 5.83 2.25 -8.82
CA ALA A 22 4.74 2.92 -8.13
C ALA A 22 4.87 4.45 -8.22
N GLY A 23 6.09 4.99 -8.08
CA GLY A 23 6.35 6.42 -8.29
C GLY A 23 5.97 6.89 -9.69
N PHE A 24 6.34 6.14 -10.73
CA PHE A 24 6.00 6.47 -12.12
C PHE A 24 4.50 6.37 -12.41
N LEU A 25 3.84 5.34 -11.86
CA LEU A 25 2.41 5.09 -12.08
C LEU A 25 1.49 5.94 -11.20
N LYS A 26 2.03 6.64 -10.18
CA LYS A 26 1.26 7.38 -9.18
C LYS A 26 0.14 8.25 -9.78
N PRO A 27 0.35 9.09 -10.82
CA PRO A 27 -0.72 9.92 -11.36
C PRO A 27 -1.87 9.10 -11.98
N ILE A 28 -1.53 7.95 -12.59
CA ILE A 28 -2.51 7.05 -13.19
C ILE A 28 -3.29 6.35 -12.08
N THR A 29 -2.60 5.82 -11.06
CA THR A 29 -3.22 5.18 -9.90
C THR A 29 -4.16 6.14 -9.18
N GLU A 30 -3.73 7.37 -8.93
CA GLU A 30 -4.56 8.39 -8.28
C GLU A 30 -5.84 8.67 -9.06
N ARG A 31 -5.73 8.82 -10.39
CA ARG A 31 -6.90 9.01 -11.25
C ARG A 31 -7.86 7.82 -11.16
N LEU A 32 -7.34 6.59 -11.23
CA LEU A 32 -8.16 5.38 -11.13
C LEU A 32 -8.90 5.29 -9.80
N LEU A 33 -8.24 5.61 -8.68
CA LEU A 33 -8.89 5.60 -7.36
C LEU A 33 -9.98 6.67 -7.26
N ARG A 34 -9.77 7.85 -7.85
CA ARG A 34 -10.81 8.90 -7.91
C ARG A 34 -11.99 8.47 -8.76
N GLU A 35 -11.74 7.89 -9.93
CA GLU A 35 -12.78 7.36 -10.82
C GLU A 35 -13.54 6.18 -10.20
N ALA A 36 -12.89 5.39 -9.36
CA ALA A 36 -13.51 4.34 -8.55
C ALA A 36 -14.38 4.90 -7.39
N GLY A 37 -14.39 6.21 -7.18
CA GLY A 37 -15.23 6.88 -6.19
C GLY A 37 -14.64 6.97 -4.78
N ILE A 38 -13.34 6.71 -4.60
CA ILE A 38 -12.68 6.91 -3.30
C ILE A 38 -12.82 8.38 -2.89
N ALA A 39 -13.40 8.60 -1.71
CA ALA A 39 -13.76 9.92 -1.20
C ALA A 39 -13.38 10.10 0.27
N PRO A 40 -13.31 11.34 0.76
CA PRO A 40 -13.06 11.64 2.17
C PRO A 40 -14.02 10.90 3.12
N GLY A 41 -13.50 10.39 4.23
CA GLY A 41 -14.25 9.66 5.26
C GLY A 41 -14.48 8.18 4.95
N MET A 42 -14.10 7.69 3.77
CA MET A 42 -14.27 6.28 3.44
C MET A 42 -13.31 5.37 4.21
N ARG A 43 -13.70 4.09 4.31
CA ARG A 43 -12.87 3.00 4.82
C ARG A 43 -12.46 2.09 3.66
N VAL A 44 -11.16 1.91 3.46
CA VAL A 44 -10.59 1.19 2.31
C VAL A 44 -9.77 -0.01 2.79
N LEU A 45 -9.87 -1.11 2.04
CA LEU A 45 -9.04 -2.30 2.21
C LEU A 45 -8.15 -2.46 0.97
N ASP A 46 -6.83 -2.52 1.17
CA ASP A 46 -5.83 -2.78 0.13
C ASP A 46 -5.27 -4.20 0.31
N LEU A 47 -5.63 -5.10 -0.60
CA LEU A 47 -5.24 -6.52 -0.55
C LEU A 47 -4.01 -6.75 -1.42
N GLY A 48 -2.94 -7.29 -0.83
CA GLY A 48 -1.62 -7.37 -1.47
C GLY A 48 -0.94 -6.00 -1.51
N CYS A 49 -0.99 -5.26 -0.40
CA CYS A 49 -0.58 -3.86 -0.36
C CYS A 49 0.94 -3.63 -0.53
N GLY A 50 1.76 -4.68 -0.44
CA GLY A 50 3.21 -4.62 -0.54
C GLY A 50 3.82 -3.56 0.37
N ALA A 51 4.64 -2.67 -0.20
CA ALA A 51 5.28 -1.57 0.53
C ALA A 51 4.35 -0.36 0.78
N GLY A 52 3.06 -0.50 0.51
CA GLY A 52 2.01 0.44 0.88
C GLY A 52 1.80 1.61 -0.09
N ASP A 53 2.32 1.56 -1.32
CA ASP A 53 2.22 2.69 -2.25
C ASP A 53 0.76 3.10 -2.54
N VAL A 54 -0.13 2.13 -2.75
CA VAL A 54 -1.56 2.37 -2.99
C VAL A 54 -2.30 2.69 -1.68
N ALA A 55 -2.10 1.90 -0.63
CA ALA A 55 -2.66 2.17 0.69
C ALA A 55 -2.38 3.59 1.22
N LEU A 56 -1.15 4.09 1.05
CA LEU A 56 -0.77 5.43 1.50
C LEU A 56 -1.45 6.52 0.65
N LEU A 57 -1.52 6.33 -0.66
CA LEU A 57 -2.26 7.24 -1.55
C LEU A 57 -3.75 7.26 -1.21
N ALA A 58 -4.35 6.10 -0.94
CA ALA A 58 -5.73 6.02 -0.48
C ALA A 58 -5.90 6.71 0.88
N ALA A 59 -4.92 6.61 1.79
CA ALA A 59 -4.94 7.26 3.09
C ALA A 59 -4.95 8.79 2.99
N ASP A 60 -4.19 9.36 2.03
CA ASP A 60 -4.28 10.78 1.69
C ASP A 60 -5.69 11.15 1.18
N MET A 61 -6.25 10.33 0.29
CA MET A 61 -7.53 10.63 -0.37
C MET A 61 -8.73 10.55 0.58
N VAL A 62 -8.78 9.55 1.46
CA VAL A 62 -9.87 9.43 2.44
C VAL A 62 -9.74 10.42 3.60
N GLY A 63 -8.56 11.03 3.76
CA GLY A 63 -8.31 12.06 4.76
C GLY A 63 -8.40 11.56 6.21
N PRO A 64 -8.27 12.47 7.19
CA PRO A 64 -8.09 12.12 8.61
C PRO A 64 -9.31 11.42 9.24
N ASN A 65 -10.50 11.60 8.66
CA ASN A 65 -11.74 10.96 9.12
C ASN A 65 -12.01 9.62 8.41
N GLY A 66 -11.21 9.26 7.41
CA GLY A 66 -11.25 7.96 6.77
C GLY A 66 -10.25 6.98 7.40
N ALA A 67 -10.22 5.75 6.89
CA ALA A 67 -9.25 4.76 7.35
C ALA A 67 -8.87 3.80 6.22
N VAL A 68 -7.61 3.34 6.22
CA VAL A 68 -7.12 2.34 5.28
C VAL A 68 -6.49 1.17 6.04
N VAL A 69 -6.80 -0.04 5.62
CA VAL A 69 -6.12 -1.26 6.08
C VAL A 69 -5.43 -1.90 4.89
N GLY A 70 -4.11 -2.06 4.96
CA GLY A 70 -3.34 -2.85 4.01
C GLY A 70 -3.07 -4.26 4.54
N ILE A 71 -3.28 -5.27 3.71
CA ILE A 71 -2.95 -6.67 4.03
C ILE A 71 -1.93 -7.18 3.02
N ASP A 72 -0.87 -7.81 3.49
CA ASP A 72 0.09 -8.52 2.65
C ASP A 72 0.71 -9.70 3.42
N ARG A 73 1.13 -10.74 2.71
CA ARG A 73 1.78 -11.91 3.32
C ARG A 73 3.28 -11.68 3.59
N ASN A 74 3.87 -10.65 2.98
CA ASN A 74 5.29 -10.36 3.11
C ASN A 74 5.56 -9.39 4.27
N GLY A 75 6.03 -9.94 5.40
CA GLY A 75 6.39 -9.15 6.59
C GLY A 75 7.46 -8.07 6.36
N ASP A 76 8.41 -8.27 5.44
CA ASP A 76 9.42 -7.25 5.10
C ASP A 76 8.79 -6.07 4.35
N ALA A 77 7.85 -6.36 3.45
CA ALA A 77 7.10 -5.34 2.73
C ALA A 77 6.20 -4.52 3.69
N LEU A 78 5.51 -5.20 4.61
CA LEU A 78 4.72 -4.55 5.65
C LEU A 78 5.59 -3.69 6.59
N SER A 79 6.78 -4.17 6.96
CA SER A 79 7.73 -3.39 7.76
C SER A 79 8.14 -2.10 7.04
N ALA A 80 8.39 -2.18 5.73
CA ALA A 80 8.67 -1.01 4.91
C ALA A 80 7.46 -0.07 4.78
N ALA A 81 6.25 -0.61 4.64
CA ALA A 81 5.00 0.15 4.57
C ALA A 81 4.74 0.92 5.87
N CYS A 82 4.85 0.25 7.02
CA CYS A 82 4.77 0.85 8.36
C CYS A 82 5.77 1.98 8.55
N SER A 83 7.03 1.78 8.15
CA SER A 83 8.05 2.82 8.25
C SER A 83 7.72 4.05 7.40
N ARG A 84 7.13 3.84 6.21
CA ARG A 84 6.72 4.92 5.31
C ARG A 84 5.52 5.69 5.84
N ALA A 85 4.50 4.98 6.33
CA ALA A 85 3.34 5.62 6.98
C ALA A 85 3.77 6.55 8.11
N ARG A 86 4.64 6.06 9.01
CA ARG A 86 5.20 6.87 10.09
C ARG A 86 6.00 8.07 9.58
N GLY A 87 6.88 7.86 8.59
CA GLY A 87 7.70 8.92 8.02
C GLY A 87 6.89 10.03 7.32
N ALA A 88 5.72 9.69 6.77
CA ALA A 88 4.79 10.63 6.14
C ALA A 88 3.71 11.17 7.11
N GLY A 89 3.68 10.71 8.37
CA GLY A 89 2.75 11.19 9.38
C GLY A 89 1.31 10.67 9.23
N HIS A 90 1.09 9.57 8.51
CA HIS A 90 -0.24 8.98 8.40
C HIS A 90 -0.65 8.30 9.72
N ALA A 91 -1.73 8.78 10.31
CA ALA A 91 -2.37 8.16 11.49
C ALA A 91 -3.58 7.28 11.13
N ASN A 92 -4.04 7.35 9.88
CA ASN A 92 -5.27 6.73 9.39
C ASN A 92 -5.04 5.49 8.51
N VAL A 93 -3.84 4.88 8.59
CA VAL A 93 -3.49 3.66 7.86
C VAL A 93 -2.88 2.62 8.78
N GLU A 94 -3.31 1.37 8.65
CA GLU A 94 -2.81 0.22 9.38
C GLU A 94 -2.37 -0.87 8.39
N PHE A 95 -1.32 -1.61 8.72
CA PHE A 95 -0.82 -2.73 7.91
C PHE A 95 -0.84 -4.02 8.73
N ARG A 96 -1.35 -5.11 8.14
CA ARG A 96 -1.53 -6.41 8.78
C ARG A 96 -0.97 -7.52 7.92
N GLU A 97 -0.37 -8.52 8.56
CA GLU A 97 0.02 -9.76 7.89
C GLU A 97 -1.19 -10.68 7.71
N GLY A 98 -1.33 -11.29 6.53
CA GLY A 98 -2.44 -12.17 6.19
C GLY A 98 -2.39 -12.77 4.78
#